data_AF-A0A1Q7Q2V1-F1
#
_entry.id   AF-A0A1Q7Q2V1-F1
#
_cell.length_a   1.000
_cell.length_b   1.000
_cell.length_c   1.000
_cell.angle_alpha   90.00
_cell.angle_beta   90.00
_cell.angle_gamma   90.00
#
_symmetry.space_group_name_H-M   'P 1'
#
loop_
_entity.id
_entity.type
_entity.pdbx_description
1 polymer ?
#
loop_
_entity_poly.entity_id
_entity_poly.type
_entity_poly.pdbx_seq_one_letter_code
_entity_poly.pdbx_strand_id
1 'polypeptide(L)'
;MPVGQNIRVRVAAPPTEARRLCTRLSRGGIPAEPDDGASRAEVLVAVDPGTDLTQYRGRVGWLVVLGRPGAAYFAAGADDVVAPGEPELLFRRLRAALERLDLVSRVDRLNERVAALEAGLADAAHDVRSPLQAVIGNAELLSRDASLSPAQRECAAACARQGMRAMQLAERILEAAKQRSRDVLDVSSVDLGGLIETAAAQAQPVAKQRGVTLTVTPPSRPVEIHADGQLLGRILDNLIANALRFSPRGGAVEVEAWRASPRFVRIAVKDQGDGIAPAELPKLVAGLGPGRGLRIAREIAERHGGEMWAETSAGNGSRFFIELPLHPPSTRPSVLLVSDDTRWLREVARTLKTACDVRTTSAAAARLGGKRTDLVLLDPGQKSGKRLEALRTEAKGAQVPVLELPSQMAASRLARTLAHLAV
;
A
#
# COMPACT_ATOMS: atom_id res chain seq x y z
N MET A 1 -24.65 2.66 -23.30
CA MET A 1 -25.11 1.78 -22.19
C MET A 1 -25.81 2.66 -21.17
N PRO A 2 -27.09 2.42 -20.82
CA PRO A 2 -27.76 3.20 -19.78
C PRO A 2 -27.01 3.03 -18.45
N VAL A 3 -26.81 4.15 -17.74
CA VAL A 3 -26.15 4.19 -16.42
C VAL A 3 -26.98 3.38 -15.43
N GLY A 4 -26.36 2.47 -14.67
CA GLY A 4 -26.98 1.88 -13.48
C GLY A 4 -27.91 0.67 -13.69
N GLN A 5 -27.83 -0.08 -14.79
CA GLN A 5 -28.67 -1.28 -14.99
C GLN A 5 -28.57 -2.35 -13.87
N ASN A 6 -27.49 -2.33 -13.07
CA ASN A 6 -27.29 -3.23 -11.93
C ASN A 6 -27.39 -2.54 -10.55
N ILE A 7 -27.74 -1.26 -10.49
CA ILE A 7 -27.81 -0.49 -9.24
C ILE A 7 -29.29 -0.35 -8.85
N ARG A 8 -29.69 -0.89 -7.69
CA ARG A 8 -31.08 -0.83 -7.24
C ARG A 8 -31.35 0.52 -6.59
N VAL A 9 -32.23 1.28 -7.22
CA VAL A 9 -32.77 2.53 -6.69
C VAL A 9 -34.16 2.25 -6.10
N ARG A 10 -34.36 2.60 -4.83
CA ARG A 10 -35.66 2.46 -4.17
C ARG A 10 -36.20 3.78 -3.67
N VAL A 11 -37.53 3.91 -3.65
CA VAL A 11 -38.22 5.11 -3.16
C VAL A 11 -39.08 4.77 -1.94
N ALA A 12 -38.69 5.30 -0.78
CA ALA A 12 -39.47 5.22 0.45
C ALA A 12 -40.36 6.46 0.57
N ALA A 13 -41.63 6.30 0.24
CA ALA A 13 -42.66 7.33 0.30
C ALA A 13 -44.05 6.68 0.41
N PRO A 14 -45.12 7.43 0.72
CA PRO A 14 -46.50 6.92 0.62
C PRO A 14 -46.77 6.27 -0.75
N PRO A 15 -47.58 5.20 -0.84
CA PRO A 15 -47.67 4.35 -2.04
C PRO A 15 -47.95 5.09 -3.36
N THR A 16 -48.80 6.12 -3.31
CA THR A 16 -49.14 6.96 -4.47
C THR A 16 -47.98 7.83 -4.92
N GLU A 17 -47.24 8.39 -3.97
CA GLU A 17 -46.08 9.26 -4.22
C GLU A 17 -44.86 8.45 -4.67
N ALA A 18 -44.61 7.29 -4.04
CA ALA A 18 -43.55 6.37 -4.45
C ALA A 18 -43.72 5.94 -5.91
N ARG A 19 -44.92 5.50 -6.30
CA ARG A 19 -45.21 5.13 -7.70
C ARG A 19 -45.00 6.29 -8.66
N ARG A 20 -45.41 7.51 -8.28
CA ARG A 20 -45.25 8.70 -9.12
C ARG A 20 -43.77 9.05 -9.31
N LEU A 21 -42.98 9.03 -8.24
CA LEU A 21 -41.56 9.35 -8.30
C LEU A 21 -40.77 8.26 -9.06
N CYS A 22 -41.02 6.98 -8.80
CA CYS A 22 -40.42 5.88 -9.57
C CYS A 22 -40.74 6.01 -11.07
N THR A 23 -41.98 6.31 -11.43
CA THR A 23 -42.36 6.52 -12.84
C THR A 23 -41.57 7.68 -13.47
N ARG A 24 -41.40 8.79 -12.75
CA ARG A 24 -40.61 9.93 -13.23
C ARG A 24 -39.13 9.57 -13.37
N LEU A 25 -38.54 8.93 -12.37
CA LEU A 25 -37.14 8.50 -12.39
C LEU A 25 -36.87 7.56 -13.57
N SER A 26 -37.71 6.55 -13.75
CA SER A 26 -37.59 5.58 -14.84
C SER A 26 -37.73 6.24 -16.21
N ARG A 27 -38.64 7.21 -16.40
CA ARG A 27 -38.72 8.01 -17.62
C ARG A 27 -37.48 8.87 -17.87
N GLY A 28 -36.81 9.32 -16.80
CA GLY A 28 -35.53 10.03 -16.87
C GLY A 28 -34.30 9.12 -17.01
N GLY A 29 -34.51 7.80 -17.20
CA GLY A 29 -33.44 6.83 -17.38
C GLY A 29 -32.83 6.28 -16.09
N ILE A 30 -33.49 6.50 -14.93
CA ILE A 30 -33.08 5.95 -13.64
C ILE A 30 -34.09 4.89 -13.22
N PRO A 31 -33.82 3.59 -13.41
CA PRO A 31 -34.73 2.52 -13.02
C PRO A 31 -34.90 2.54 -11.50
N ALA A 32 -36.12 2.77 -11.03
CA ALA A 32 -36.44 2.86 -9.60
C ALA A 32 -37.72 2.11 -9.25
N GLU A 33 -37.75 1.52 -8.06
CA GLU A 33 -38.87 0.75 -7.53
C GLU A 33 -39.35 1.30 -6.18
N PRO A 34 -40.65 1.15 -5.84
CA PRO A 34 -41.13 1.44 -4.50
C PRO A 34 -40.37 0.62 -3.47
N ASP A 35 -40.08 1.24 -2.34
CA ASP A 35 -39.44 0.57 -1.24
C ASP A 35 -40.41 -0.36 -0.49
N ASP A 36 -39.93 -1.55 -0.08
CA ASP A 36 -40.72 -2.57 0.63
C ASP A 36 -40.36 -2.66 2.12
N GLY A 37 -39.46 -1.78 2.60
CA GLY A 37 -39.00 -1.73 3.99
C GLY A 37 -37.97 -2.81 4.39
N ALA A 38 -37.78 -3.85 3.59
CA ALA A 38 -36.92 -5.00 3.94
C ALA A 38 -35.71 -5.16 3.03
N SER A 39 -35.88 -4.88 1.75
CA SER A 39 -34.86 -5.08 0.74
C SER A 39 -33.72 -4.07 0.86
N ARG A 40 -32.51 -4.53 0.53
CA ARG A 40 -31.34 -3.67 0.36
C ARG A 40 -31.42 -2.90 -0.95
N ALA A 41 -30.93 -1.67 -0.91
CA ALA A 41 -30.78 -0.81 -2.07
C ALA A 41 -29.40 -0.18 -2.10
N GLU A 42 -28.82 -0.01 -3.26
CA GLU A 42 -27.60 0.77 -3.42
C GLU A 42 -27.90 2.27 -3.25
N VAL A 43 -29.07 2.72 -3.72
CA VAL A 43 -29.58 4.08 -3.54
C VAL A 43 -31.02 4.06 -3.02
N LEU A 44 -31.32 4.83 -1.97
CA LEU A 44 -32.68 5.00 -1.46
C LEU A 44 -33.04 6.48 -1.42
N VAL A 45 -34.21 6.82 -1.96
CA VAL A 45 -34.80 8.16 -1.88
C VAL A 45 -35.93 8.13 -0.87
N ALA A 46 -35.77 8.80 0.26
CA ALA A 46 -36.79 8.91 1.30
C ALA A 46 -37.51 10.26 1.21
N VAL A 47 -38.84 10.25 1.11
CA VAL A 47 -39.66 11.47 1.04
C VAL A 47 -40.20 11.79 2.42
N ASP A 48 -39.80 12.96 2.94
CA ASP A 48 -40.19 13.48 4.26
C ASP A 48 -40.22 12.46 5.41
N PRO A 49 -39.11 11.71 5.65
CA PRO A 49 -39.09 10.60 6.61
C PRO A 49 -39.09 11.04 8.09
N GLY A 50 -39.13 12.34 8.39
CA GLY A 50 -38.79 12.86 9.71
C GLY A 50 -37.29 12.72 10.03
N THR A 51 -36.89 13.05 11.27
CA THR A 51 -35.47 13.09 11.66
C THR A 51 -34.89 11.73 12.07
N ASP A 52 -35.69 10.68 12.17
CA ASP A 52 -35.20 9.31 12.43
C ASP A 52 -35.01 8.54 11.12
N LEU A 53 -33.76 8.41 10.69
CA LEU A 53 -33.37 7.70 9.47
C LEU A 53 -32.81 6.29 9.74
N THR A 54 -32.87 5.82 11.00
CA THR A 54 -32.20 4.59 11.44
C THR A 54 -32.71 3.37 10.68
N GLN A 55 -34.01 3.34 10.37
CA GLN A 55 -34.68 2.31 9.59
C GLN A 55 -34.16 2.14 8.14
N TYR A 56 -33.57 3.19 7.55
CA TYR A 56 -33.04 3.14 6.19
C TYR A 56 -31.55 2.77 6.18
N ARG A 57 -30.82 3.21 7.20
CA ARG A 57 -29.35 3.21 7.18
C ARG A 57 -28.71 1.83 7.17
N GLY A 58 -29.36 0.82 7.75
CA GLY A 58 -28.86 -0.56 7.75
C GLY A 58 -28.94 -1.28 6.39
N ARG A 59 -29.66 -0.72 5.42
CA ARG A 59 -29.98 -1.39 4.15
C ARG A 59 -29.66 -0.58 2.90
N VAL A 60 -29.08 0.61 3.05
CA VAL A 60 -28.77 1.50 1.93
C VAL A 60 -27.30 1.92 1.89
N GLY A 61 -26.71 1.90 0.68
CA GLY A 61 -25.39 2.47 0.42
C GLY A 61 -25.39 4.00 0.44
N TRP A 62 -26.33 4.61 -0.29
CA TRP A 62 -26.49 6.06 -0.42
C TRP A 62 -27.95 6.49 -0.22
N LEU A 63 -28.21 7.29 0.83
CA LEU A 63 -29.54 7.76 1.24
C LEU A 63 -29.74 9.23 0.87
N VAL A 64 -30.69 9.48 -0.03
CA VAL A 64 -31.13 10.82 -0.40
C VAL A 64 -32.45 11.13 0.29
N VAL A 65 -32.52 12.24 1.01
CA VAL A 65 -33.75 12.69 1.65
C VAL A 65 -34.35 13.84 0.84
N LEU A 66 -35.63 13.71 0.49
CA LEU A 66 -36.45 14.78 -0.06
C LEU A 66 -37.15 15.51 1.08
N GLY A 67 -36.68 16.70 1.42
CA GLY A 67 -37.15 17.47 2.57
C GLY A 67 -36.54 18.86 2.64
N ARG A 68 -36.91 19.65 3.65
CA ARG A 68 -36.31 20.98 3.85
C ARG A 68 -34.81 20.83 4.19
N PRO A 69 -33.89 21.42 3.42
CA PRO A 69 -32.46 21.32 3.70
C PRO A 69 -32.13 21.85 5.10
N GLY A 70 -31.43 21.04 5.91
CA GLY A 70 -31.06 21.41 7.26
C GLY A 70 -30.07 20.41 7.87
N ALA A 71 -29.27 20.88 8.83
CA ALA A 71 -28.23 20.07 9.48
C ALA A 71 -28.77 18.79 10.17
N ALA A 72 -30.04 18.80 10.57
CA ALA A 72 -30.70 17.68 11.25
C ALA A 72 -30.72 16.39 10.41
N TYR A 73 -30.97 16.48 9.09
CA TYR A 73 -30.99 15.30 8.23
C TYR A 73 -29.61 14.70 8.03
N PHE A 74 -28.57 15.52 7.88
CA PHE A 74 -27.19 15.04 7.80
C PHE A 74 -26.73 14.41 9.12
N ALA A 75 -27.09 15.01 10.25
CA ALA A 75 -26.81 14.47 11.59
C ALA A 75 -27.51 13.13 11.83
N ALA A 76 -28.75 12.98 11.34
CA ALA A 76 -29.49 11.71 11.34
C ALA A 76 -28.91 10.67 10.36
N GLY A 77 -27.91 11.06 9.58
CA GLY A 77 -27.34 10.27 8.53
C GLY A 77 -28.21 10.35 7.29
N ALA A 78 -28.29 11.47 6.60
CA ALA A 78 -28.60 11.55 5.17
C ALA A 78 -27.27 11.72 4.42
N ASP A 79 -27.12 11.11 3.24
CA ASP A 79 -25.95 11.38 2.41
C ASP A 79 -26.15 12.62 1.56
N ASP A 80 -27.40 12.88 1.23
CA ASP A 80 -27.79 14.02 0.44
C ASP A 80 -29.21 14.46 0.81
N VAL A 81 -29.48 15.76 0.70
CA VAL A 81 -30.79 16.34 0.98
C VAL A 81 -31.19 17.27 -0.16
N VAL A 82 -32.34 17.00 -0.77
CA VAL A 82 -32.86 17.76 -1.91
C VAL A 82 -34.23 18.33 -1.54
N ALA A 83 -34.46 19.61 -1.86
CA ALA A 83 -35.76 20.22 -1.61
C ALA A 83 -36.82 19.62 -2.57
N PRO A 84 -38.06 19.35 -2.11
CA PRO A 84 -39.11 18.77 -2.96
C PRO A 84 -39.48 19.61 -4.19
N GLY A 85 -39.20 20.92 -4.17
CA GLY A 85 -39.42 21.85 -5.28
C GLY A 85 -38.35 21.83 -6.38
N GLU A 86 -37.29 21.03 -6.24
CA GLU A 86 -36.14 21.02 -7.16
C GLU A 86 -35.94 19.63 -7.79
N PRO A 87 -36.88 19.14 -8.62
CA PRO A 87 -36.79 17.81 -9.19
C PRO A 87 -35.54 17.64 -10.07
N GLU A 88 -35.14 18.66 -10.83
CA GLU A 88 -33.94 18.63 -11.67
C GLU A 88 -32.67 18.39 -10.85
N LEU A 89 -32.59 18.96 -9.65
CA LEU A 89 -31.45 18.75 -8.74
C LEU A 89 -31.40 17.32 -8.22
N LEU A 90 -32.56 16.73 -7.89
CA LEU A 90 -32.66 15.32 -7.52
C LEU A 90 -32.14 14.43 -8.64
N PHE A 91 -32.60 14.65 -9.88
CA PHE A 91 -32.15 13.87 -11.04
C PHE A 91 -30.64 14.00 -11.26
N ARG A 92 -30.09 15.21 -11.17
CA ARG A 92 -28.65 15.46 -11.33
C ARG A 92 -27.83 14.75 -10.25
N ARG A 93 -28.25 14.83 -8.98
CA ARG A 93 -27.57 14.19 -7.85
C ARG A 93 -27.64 12.67 -7.95
N LEU A 94 -28.82 12.11 -8.23
CA LEU A 94 -29.00 10.68 -8.44
C LEU A 94 -28.12 10.18 -9.58
N ARG A 95 -28.10 10.85 -10.74
CA ARG A 95 -27.25 10.46 -11.87
C ARG A 95 -25.77 10.48 -11.49
N ALA A 96 -25.28 11.54 -10.85
CA ALA A 96 -23.88 11.64 -10.44
C ALA A 96 -23.47 10.52 -9.46
N ALA A 97 -24.35 10.16 -8.52
CA ALA A 97 -24.07 9.08 -7.58
C ALA A 97 -24.12 7.70 -8.24
N LEU A 98 -25.06 7.46 -9.15
CA LEU A 98 -25.13 6.22 -9.92
C LEU A 98 -23.90 6.04 -10.81
N GLU A 99 -23.45 7.11 -11.48
CA GLU A 99 -22.21 7.11 -12.25
C GLU A 99 -21.00 6.81 -11.37
N ARG A 100 -20.93 7.42 -10.18
CA ARG A 100 -19.84 7.15 -9.21
C ARG A 100 -19.84 5.70 -8.73
N LEU A 101 -21.00 5.15 -8.38
CA LEU A 101 -21.12 3.76 -7.91
C LEU A 101 -20.78 2.77 -9.03
N ASP A 102 -21.17 3.06 -10.26
CA ASP A 102 -20.80 2.27 -11.43
C ASP A 102 -19.29 2.32 -11.70
N LEU A 103 -18.67 3.50 -11.61
CA LEU A 103 -17.22 3.67 -11.76
C LEU A 103 -16.44 2.88 -10.71
N VAL A 104 -16.82 2.99 -9.42
CA VAL A 104 -16.19 2.20 -8.34
C VAL A 104 -16.32 0.72 -8.62
N SER A 105 -17.52 0.25 -8.96
CA SER A 105 -17.76 -1.16 -9.29
C SER A 105 -16.98 -1.65 -10.51
N ARG A 106 -16.70 -0.78 -11.49
CA ARG A 106 -15.85 -1.11 -12.64
C ARG A 106 -14.39 -1.20 -12.26
N VAL A 107 -13.91 -0.27 -11.44
CA VAL A 107 -12.54 -0.29 -10.91
C VAL A 107 -12.30 -1.56 -10.10
N ASP A 108 -13.22 -1.92 -9.19
CA ASP A 108 -13.12 -3.13 -8.39
C ASP A 108 -13.06 -4.40 -9.28
N ARG A 109 -13.92 -4.50 -10.29
CA ARG A 109 -13.88 -5.61 -11.25
C ARG A 109 -12.59 -5.65 -12.08
N LEU A 110 -12.05 -4.50 -12.45
CA LEU A 110 -10.77 -4.44 -13.14
C LEU A 110 -9.63 -4.89 -12.22
N ASN A 111 -9.63 -4.46 -10.97
CA ASN A 111 -8.66 -4.86 -9.97
C ASN A 111 -8.72 -6.38 -9.70
N GLU A 112 -9.92 -6.95 -9.55
CA GLU A 112 -10.09 -8.41 -9.41
C GLU A 112 -9.54 -9.17 -10.63
N ARG A 113 -9.80 -8.69 -11.84
CA ARG A 113 -9.26 -9.29 -13.07
C ARG A 113 -7.74 -9.19 -13.16
N VAL A 114 -7.17 -8.04 -12.77
CA VAL A 114 -5.72 -7.87 -12.72
C VAL A 114 -5.12 -8.81 -11.67
N ALA A 115 -5.69 -8.89 -10.47
CA ALA A 115 -5.24 -9.80 -9.43
C ALA A 115 -5.30 -11.28 -9.86
N ALA A 116 -6.38 -11.69 -10.55
CA ALA A 116 -6.51 -13.03 -11.10
C ALA A 116 -5.46 -13.32 -12.19
N LEU A 117 -5.17 -12.35 -13.07
CA LEU A 117 -4.09 -12.46 -14.06
C LEU A 117 -2.71 -12.55 -13.41
N GLU A 118 -2.46 -11.74 -12.38
CA GLU A 118 -1.21 -11.76 -11.61
C GLU A 118 -1.00 -13.12 -10.91
N ALA A 119 -2.05 -13.66 -10.29
CA ALA A 119 -2.02 -15.00 -9.68
C ALA A 119 -1.77 -16.09 -10.72
N GLY A 120 -2.49 -16.07 -11.85
CA GLY A 120 -2.30 -17.04 -12.93
C GLY A 120 -0.89 -16.98 -13.55
N LEU A 121 -0.30 -15.80 -13.68
CA LEU A 121 1.09 -15.63 -14.11
C LEU A 121 2.08 -16.17 -13.07
N ALA A 122 1.78 -16.01 -11.78
CA ALA A 122 2.57 -16.57 -10.67
C ALA A 122 2.65 -18.09 -10.74
N ASP A 123 1.50 -18.74 -10.89
CA ASP A 123 1.40 -20.19 -10.97
C ASP A 123 2.09 -20.73 -12.24
N ALA A 124 1.84 -20.12 -13.40
CA ALA A 124 2.48 -20.51 -14.65
C ALA A 124 4.02 -20.40 -14.58
N ALA A 125 4.57 -19.39 -13.91
CA ALA A 125 6.03 -19.28 -13.74
C ALA A 125 6.60 -20.33 -12.79
N HIS A 126 5.84 -20.72 -11.74
CA HIS A 126 6.23 -21.80 -10.85
C HIS A 126 6.31 -23.13 -11.61
N ASP A 127 5.29 -23.41 -12.42
CA ASP A 127 5.19 -24.63 -13.22
C ASP A 127 6.24 -24.69 -14.34
N VAL A 128 6.73 -23.54 -14.83
CA VAL A 128 7.84 -23.45 -15.78
C VAL A 128 9.21 -23.57 -15.10
N ARG A 129 9.35 -23.15 -13.84
CA ARG A 129 10.62 -23.20 -13.11
C ARG A 129 11.09 -24.64 -12.88
N SER A 130 10.20 -25.53 -12.44
CA SER A 130 10.53 -26.95 -12.17
C SER A 130 11.12 -27.70 -13.37
N PRO A 131 10.50 -27.70 -14.58
CA PRO A 131 11.08 -28.38 -15.74
C PRO A 131 12.37 -27.70 -16.23
N LEU A 132 12.48 -26.36 -16.14
CA LEU A 132 13.72 -25.68 -16.48
C LEU A 132 14.86 -26.03 -15.53
N GLN A 133 14.60 -26.13 -14.22
CA GLN A 133 15.60 -26.55 -13.23
C GLN A 133 16.10 -27.98 -13.51
N ALA A 134 15.21 -28.90 -13.88
CA ALA A 134 15.58 -30.25 -14.28
C ALA A 134 16.47 -30.27 -15.54
N VAL A 135 16.10 -29.50 -16.57
CA VAL A 135 16.90 -29.39 -17.81
C VAL A 135 18.27 -28.77 -17.54
N ILE A 136 18.35 -27.72 -16.72
CA ILE A 136 19.61 -27.09 -16.33
C ILE A 136 20.48 -28.08 -15.56
N GLY A 137 19.93 -28.76 -14.56
CA GLY A 137 20.67 -29.74 -13.76
C GLY A 137 21.23 -30.90 -14.59
N ASN A 138 20.44 -31.44 -15.51
CA ASN A 138 20.89 -32.49 -16.42
C ASN A 138 22.00 -32.00 -17.37
N ALA A 139 21.86 -30.78 -17.90
CA ALA A 139 22.88 -30.17 -18.76
C ALA A 139 24.18 -29.88 -17.99
N GLU A 140 24.10 -29.48 -16.72
CA GLU A 140 25.27 -29.29 -15.86
C GLU A 140 25.98 -30.61 -15.55
N LEU A 141 25.25 -31.69 -15.28
CA LEU A 141 25.82 -33.03 -15.07
C LEU A 141 26.56 -33.51 -16.31
N LEU A 142 25.94 -33.40 -17.49
CA LEU A 142 26.57 -33.76 -18.78
C LEU A 142 27.81 -32.89 -19.06
N SER A 143 27.79 -31.61 -18.71
CA SER A 143 28.96 -30.73 -18.91
C SER A 143 30.20 -31.14 -18.10
N ARG A 144 30.00 -31.92 -17.03
CA ARG A 144 31.06 -32.41 -16.13
C ARG A 144 31.45 -33.86 -16.39
N ASP A 145 30.77 -34.54 -17.31
CA ASP A 145 31.03 -35.95 -17.62
C ASP A 145 32.33 -36.09 -18.43
N ALA A 146 33.32 -36.74 -17.82
CA ALA A 146 34.63 -36.97 -18.41
C ALA A 146 34.59 -37.99 -19.57
N SER A 147 33.54 -38.82 -19.66
CA SER A 147 33.36 -39.79 -20.73
C SER A 147 32.93 -39.17 -22.07
N LEU A 148 32.41 -37.94 -22.03
CA LEU A 148 32.01 -37.19 -23.22
C LEU A 148 33.20 -36.52 -23.93
N SER A 149 33.05 -36.23 -25.22
CA SER A 149 34.04 -35.43 -25.95
C SER A 149 34.03 -33.97 -25.47
N PRO A 150 35.13 -33.21 -25.67
CA PRO A 150 35.17 -31.79 -25.34
C PRO A 150 34.03 -30.98 -25.99
N ALA A 151 33.71 -31.27 -27.25
CA ALA A 151 32.62 -30.61 -27.97
C ALA A 151 31.23 -30.92 -27.38
N GLN A 152 31.01 -32.16 -26.91
CA GLN A 152 29.75 -32.55 -26.25
C GLN A 152 29.59 -31.85 -24.89
N ARG A 153 30.67 -31.76 -24.09
CA ARG A 153 30.65 -31.01 -22.83
C ARG A 153 30.36 -29.53 -23.04
N GLU A 154 30.96 -28.93 -24.07
CA GLU A 154 30.73 -27.52 -24.39
C GLU A 154 29.28 -27.26 -24.86
N CYS A 155 28.71 -28.19 -25.62
CA CYS A 155 27.30 -28.15 -26.00
C CYS A 155 26.37 -28.25 -24.78
N ALA A 156 26.65 -29.17 -23.86
CA ALA A 156 25.90 -29.30 -22.59
C ALA A 156 26.00 -28.03 -21.73
N ALA A 157 27.20 -27.44 -21.61
CA ALA A 157 27.40 -26.17 -20.93
C ALA A 157 26.63 -25.02 -21.60
N ALA A 158 26.55 -25.00 -22.94
CA ALA A 158 25.75 -24.03 -23.68
C ALA A 158 24.24 -24.19 -23.39
N CYS A 159 23.73 -25.42 -23.35
CA CYS A 159 22.34 -25.71 -22.97
C CYS A 159 22.01 -25.21 -21.55
N ALA A 160 22.90 -25.46 -20.57
CA ALA A 160 22.73 -24.96 -19.21
C ALA A 160 22.65 -23.43 -19.17
N ARG A 161 23.54 -22.73 -19.90
CA ARG A 161 23.50 -21.25 -20.02
C ARG A 161 22.18 -20.74 -20.63
N GLN A 162 21.64 -21.42 -21.64
CA GLN A 162 20.37 -21.03 -22.25
C GLN A 162 19.18 -21.30 -21.31
N GLY A 163 19.18 -22.43 -20.59
CA GLY A 163 18.16 -22.72 -19.57
C GLY A 163 18.14 -21.67 -18.47
N MET A 164 19.31 -21.25 -17.97
CA MET A 164 19.41 -20.14 -17.01
C MET A 164 18.86 -18.82 -17.57
N ARG A 165 19.12 -18.50 -18.84
CA ARG A 165 18.56 -17.30 -19.48
C ARG A 165 17.04 -17.36 -19.59
N ALA A 166 16.48 -18.52 -19.94
CA ALA A 166 15.03 -18.72 -20.01
C ALA A 166 14.37 -18.56 -18.63
N MET A 167 14.97 -19.15 -17.59
CA MET A 167 14.50 -19.00 -16.21
C MET A 167 14.51 -17.53 -15.75
N GLN A 168 15.59 -16.80 -16.08
CA GLN A 168 15.67 -15.36 -15.80
C GLN A 168 14.64 -14.54 -16.57
N LEU A 169 14.24 -14.95 -17.78
CA LEU A 169 13.22 -14.26 -18.58
C LEU A 169 11.82 -14.45 -17.97
N ALA A 170 11.49 -15.68 -17.58
CA ALA A 170 10.23 -16.00 -16.88
C ALA A 170 10.08 -15.18 -15.59
N GLU A 171 11.15 -15.04 -14.82
CA GLU A 171 11.17 -14.19 -13.62
C GLU A 171 11.00 -12.70 -13.93
N ARG A 172 11.33 -12.20 -15.14
CA ARG A 172 11.07 -10.79 -15.51
C ARG A 172 9.62 -10.54 -15.81
N ILE A 173 8.99 -11.45 -16.53
CA ILE A 173 7.58 -11.38 -16.85
C ILE A 173 6.77 -11.43 -15.56
N LEU A 174 7.17 -12.29 -14.61
CA LEU A 174 6.54 -12.37 -13.30
C LEU A 174 6.65 -11.08 -12.49
N GLU A 175 7.85 -10.52 -12.39
CA GLU A 175 8.07 -9.32 -11.58
C GLU A 175 7.36 -8.11 -12.19
N ALA A 176 7.33 -7.99 -13.52
CA ALA A 176 6.59 -6.94 -14.22
C ALA A 176 5.07 -7.07 -14.00
N ALA A 177 4.55 -8.30 -13.90
CA ALA A 177 3.15 -8.53 -13.56
C ALA A 177 2.84 -8.13 -12.11
N LYS A 178 3.74 -8.42 -11.16
CA LYS A 178 3.56 -8.12 -9.72
C LYS A 178 3.80 -6.65 -9.33
N GLN A 179 4.27 -5.79 -10.24
CA GLN A 179 4.62 -4.40 -9.92
C GLN A 179 3.39 -3.48 -9.80
N ARG A 180 2.21 -3.85 -10.32
CA ARG A 180 1.01 -2.99 -10.25
C ARG A 180 0.22 -3.09 -8.94
N SER A 181 0.47 -4.09 -8.10
CA SER A 181 -0.24 -4.33 -6.83
C SER A 181 0.53 -3.91 -5.57
N ARG A 182 1.71 -3.26 -5.70
CA ARG A 182 2.68 -3.07 -4.60
C ARG A 182 2.75 -1.66 -3.99
N ASP A 183 1.75 -0.81 -4.16
CA ASP A 183 1.79 0.55 -3.58
C ASP A 183 1.62 0.59 -2.05
N VAL A 184 1.21 -0.52 -1.42
CA VAL A 184 1.05 -0.61 0.05
C VAL A 184 2.18 -1.44 0.67
N LEU A 185 2.97 -0.84 1.57
CA LEU A 185 3.92 -1.55 2.44
C LEU A 185 3.19 -2.12 3.67
N ASP A 186 3.49 -3.37 4.04
CA ASP A 186 3.01 -3.95 5.31
C ASP A 186 3.94 -3.58 6.47
N VAL A 187 3.85 -2.32 6.89
CA VAL A 187 4.77 -1.72 7.87
C VAL A 187 4.46 -2.22 9.29
N SER A 188 5.43 -2.89 9.91
CA SER A 188 5.40 -3.34 11.31
C SER A 188 6.72 -3.00 12.03
N SER A 189 6.77 -3.11 13.37
CA SER A 189 8.05 -2.97 14.08
C SER A 189 8.91 -4.21 13.83
N VAL A 190 10.14 -3.99 13.35
CA VAL A 190 11.10 -5.02 12.98
C VAL A 190 12.38 -4.81 13.78
N ASP A 191 12.85 -5.86 14.46
CA ASP A 191 14.21 -5.89 15.02
C ASP A 191 15.22 -6.07 13.89
N LEU A 192 15.97 -5.00 13.60
CA LEU A 192 16.93 -5.01 12.51
C LEU A 192 18.10 -5.96 12.80
N GLY A 193 18.52 -6.10 14.06
CA GLY A 193 19.61 -6.99 14.44
C GLY A 193 19.25 -8.44 14.13
N GLY A 194 18.12 -8.92 14.66
CA GLY A 194 17.62 -10.26 14.40
C GLY A 194 17.34 -10.55 12.92
N LEU A 195 16.87 -9.55 12.16
CA LEU A 195 16.65 -9.71 10.72
C LEU A 195 17.97 -9.96 9.97
N ILE A 196 19.02 -9.19 10.28
CA ILE A 196 20.35 -9.34 9.65
C ILE A 196 20.96 -10.70 10.01
N GLU A 197 20.87 -11.10 11.28
CA GLU A 197 21.35 -12.41 11.74
C GLU A 197 20.63 -13.55 11.02
N THR A 198 19.31 -13.43 10.83
CA THR A 198 18.51 -14.42 10.10
C THR A 198 18.95 -14.53 8.64
N ALA A 199 19.11 -13.41 7.94
CA ALA A 199 19.54 -13.40 6.53
C ALA A 199 20.96 -13.99 6.38
N ALA A 200 21.88 -13.64 7.28
CA ALA A 200 23.23 -14.20 7.27
C ALA A 200 23.26 -15.71 7.55
N ALA A 201 22.46 -16.18 8.51
CA ALA A 201 22.33 -17.61 8.82
C ALA A 201 21.84 -18.40 7.60
N GLN A 202 20.87 -17.87 6.84
CA GLN A 202 20.39 -18.47 5.59
C GLN A 202 21.45 -18.50 4.49
N ALA A 203 22.33 -17.50 4.43
CA ALA A 203 23.42 -17.43 3.46
C ALA A 203 24.67 -18.24 3.83
N GLN A 204 24.81 -18.65 5.10
CA GLN A 204 25.99 -19.36 5.61
C GLN A 204 26.35 -20.65 4.83
N PRO A 205 25.40 -21.52 4.42
CA PRO A 205 25.72 -22.71 3.63
C PRO A 205 26.36 -22.37 2.28
N VAL A 206 25.86 -21.32 1.60
CA VAL A 206 26.38 -20.86 0.31
C VAL A 206 27.78 -20.27 0.49
N ALA A 207 28.00 -19.49 1.55
CA ALA A 207 29.30 -18.95 1.91
C ALA A 207 30.34 -20.06 2.13
N LYS A 208 29.99 -21.11 2.89
CA LYS A 208 30.83 -22.30 3.10
C LYS A 208 31.14 -23.03 1.79
N GLN A 209 30.14 -23.23 0.93
CA GLN A 209 30.33 -23.90 -0.36
C GLN A 209 31.31 -23.14 -1.27
N ARG A 210 31.28 -21.80 -1.24
CA ARG A 210 32.21 -20.95 -1.99
C ARG A 210 33.56 -20.75 -1.30
N GLY A 211 33.68 -21.12 -0.03
CA GLY A 211 34.87 -20.87 0.78
C GLY A 211 35.07 -19.39 1.09
N VAL A 212 33.99 -18.66 1.35
CA VAL A 212 33.99 -17.24 1.72
C VAL A 212 33.56 -17.11 3.18
N THR A 213 34.22 -16.24 3.93
CA THR A 213 33.87 -15.98 5.34
C THR A 213 32.76 -14.94 5.39
N LEU A 214 31.58 -15.29 5.92
CA LEU A 214 30.49 -14.34 6.16
C LEU A 214 30.47 -13.94 7.62
N THR A 215 30.51 -12.63 7.88
CA THR A 215 30.49 -12.05 9.23
C THR A 215 29.39 -11.00 9.36
N VAL A 216 28.81 -10.93 10.56
CA VAL A 216 27.76 -9.96 10.91
C VAL A 216 28.22 -9.14 12.10
N THR A 217 28.14 -7.82 11.95
CA THR A 217 28.31 -6.86 13.04
C THR A 217 26.96 -6.21 13.31
N PRO A 218 26.22 -6.66 14.33
CA PRO A 218 24.92 -6.07 14.66
C PRO A 218 25.10 -4.64 15.20
N PRO A 219 24.03 -3.83 15.22
CA PRO A 219 24.06 -2.51 15.81
C PRO A 219 24.49 -2.54 17.28
N SER A 220 25.28 -1.55 17.71
CA SER A 220 25.77 -1.44 19.09
C SER A 220 24.68 -1.26 20.15
N ARG A 221 23.45 -0.93 19.73
CA ARG A 221 22.24 -0.89 20.55
C ARG A 221 21.09 -1.49 19.72
N PRO A 222 20.10 -2.16 20.33
CA PRO A 222 18.93 -2.64 19.60
C PRO A 222 18.29 -1.53 18.77
N VAL A 223 18.01 -1.83 17.49
CA VAL A 223 17.36 -0.90 16.56
C VAL A 223 16.06 -1.52 16.07
N GLU A 224 14.95 -0.99 16.58
CA GLU A 224 13.63 -1.21 15.99
C GLU A 224 13.42 -0.23 14.82
N ILE A 225 13.04 -0.77 13.67
CA ILE A 225 12.64 -0.02 12.47
C ILE A 225 11.20 -0.38 12.13
N HIS A 226 10.38 0.61 11.79
CA HIS A 226 9.07 0.37 11.22
C HIS A 226 9.22 0.08 9.73
N ALA A 227 9.03 -1.14 9.26
CA ALA A 227 9.20 -1.49 7.85
C ALA A 227 8.41 -2.73 7.46
N ASP A 228 8.36 -3.02 6.15
CA ASP A 228 7.95 -4.33 5.64
C ASP A 228 9.13 -5.29 5.80
N GLY A 229 9.08 -6.13 6.83
CA GLY A 229 10.16 -7.04 7.19
C GLY A 229 10.49 -8.06 6.10
N GLN A 230 9.51 -8.52 5.31
CA GLN A 230 9.76 -9.46 4.21
C GLN A 230 10.53 -8.78 3.09
N LEU A 231 10.17 -7.55 2.75
CA LEU A 231 10.88 -6.78 1.74
C LEU A 231 12.28 -6.38 2.20
N LEU A 232 12.48 -6.02 3.47
CA LEU A 232 13.83 -5.78 4.02
C LEU A 232 14.70 -7.04 3.96
N GLY A 233 14.15 -8.21 4.33
CA GLY A 233 14.85 -9.49 4.19
C GLY A 233 15.29 -9.73 2.75
N ARG A 234 14.40 -9.49 1.78
CA ARG A 234 14.71 -9.60 0.34
C ARG A 234 15.83 -8.66 -0.09
N ILE A 235 15.95 -7.47 0.50
CA ILE A 235 17.09 -6.58 0.22
C ILE A 235 18.39 -7.25 0.71
N LEU A 236 18.43 -7.71 1.96
CA LEU A 236 19.62 -8.35 2.55
C LEU A 236 20.05 -9.57 1.74
N ASP A 237 19.10 -10.44 1.36
CA ASP A 237 19.37 -11.62 0.55
C ASP A 237 20.03 -11.25 -0.79
N ASN A 238 19.51 -10.22 -1.45
CA ASN A 238 20.04 -9.75 -2.72
C ASN A 238 21.46 -9.20 -2.58
N LEU A 239 21.74 -8.43 -1.52
CA LEU A 239 23.08 -7.86 -1.31
C LEU A 239 24.09 -8.94 -0.90
N ILE A 240 23.74 -9.82 0.03
CA ILE A 240 24.61 -10.89 0.52
C ILE A 240 24.90 -11.90 -0.61
N ALA A 241 23.88 -12.31 -1.37
CA ALA A 241 24.09 -13.21 -2.51
C ALA A 241 25.01 -12.58 -3.58
N ASN A 242 24.90 -11.27 -3.78
CA ASN A 242 25.78 -10.54 -4.70
C ASN A 242 27.22 -10.51 -4.19
N ALA A 243 27.42 -10.17 -2.92
CA ALA A 243 28.72 -10.14 -2.26
C ALA A 243 29.42 -11.52 -2.29
N LEU A 244 28.69 -12.60 -1.96
CA LEU A 244 29.20 -13.97 -2.03
C LEU A 244 29.49 -14.45 -3.45
N ARG A 245 28.87 -13.85 -4.48
CA ARG A 245 29.08 -14.22 -5.89
C ARG A 245 30.37 -13.65 -6.44
N PHE A 246 30.74 -12.47 -5.99
CA PHE A 246 31.90 -11.76 -6.52
C PHE A 246 33.12 -11.83 -5.61
N SER A 247 32.96 -12.27 -4.36
CA SER A 247 34.10 -12.52 -3.47
C SER A 247 34.93 -13.73 -3.93
N PRO A 248 36.27 -13.63 -3.94
CA PRO A 248 37.14 -14.76 -4.22
C PRO A 248 37.10 -15.78 -3.09
N ARG A 249 37.49 -17.03 -3.39
CA ARG A 249 37.68 -18.06 -2.36
C ARG A 249 38.73 -17.61 -1.36
N GLY A 250 38.45 -17.76 -0.07
CA GLY A 250 39.26 -17.26 1.04
C GLY A 250 38.96 -15.80 1.43
N GLY A 251 38.15 -15.08 0.65
CA GLY A 251 37.73 -13.72 0.96
C GLY A 251 36.67 -13.65 2.07
N ALA A 252 36.29 -12.42 2.42
CA ALA A 252 35.30 -12.12 3.44
C ALA A 252 34.15 -11.25 2.89
N VAL A 253 32.96 -11.51 3.41
CA VAL A 253 31.78 -10.65 3.30
C VAL A 253 31.38 -10.19 4.69
N GLU A 254 31.23 -8.89 4.86
CA GLU A 254 30.92 -8.23 6.12
C GLU A 254 29.54 -7.56 5.99
N VAL A 255 28.62 -7.87 6.90
CA VAL A 255 27.32 -7.20 7.00
C VAL A 255 27.29 -6.39 8.29
N GLU A 256 27.06 -5.09 8.17
CA GLU A 256 27.07 -4.16 9.30
C GLU A 256 25.79 -3.33 9.30
N ALA A 257 25.29 -3.00 10.49
CA ALA A 257 24.24 -2.00 10.62
C ALA A 257 24.48 -1.09 11.81
N TRP A 258 24.17 0.19 11.64
CA TRP A 258 24.30 1.19 12.71
C TRP A 258 23.29 2.30 12.54
N ARG A 259 22.97 2.95 13.65
CA ARG A 259 22.14 4.16 13.63
C ARG A 259 22.97 5.32 13.05
N ALA A 260 22.66 5.74 11.82
CA ALA A 260 23.34 6.83 11.13
C ALA A 260 22.96 8.21 11.71
N SER A 261 21.73 8.36 12.20
CA SER A 261 21.25 9.57 12.87
C SER A 261 20.07 9.25 13.80
N PRO A 262 19.51 10.22 14.55
CA PRO A 262 18.31 9.98 15.36
C PRO A 262 17.10 9.45 14.57
N ARG A 263 17.08 9.65 13.24
CA ARG A 263 15.97 9.28 12.36
C ARG A 263 16.29 8.19 11.35
N PHE A 264 17.56 7.87 11.14
CA PHE A 264 17.99 6.97 10.06
C PHE A 264 18.87 5.85 10.59
N VAL A 265 18.72 4.68 9.97
CA VAL A 265 19.59 3.53 10.13
C VAL A 265 20.30 3.26 8.82
N ARG A 266 21.56 2.85 8.90
CA ARG A 266 22.38 2.49 7.75
C ARG A 266 22.80 1.04 7.86
N ILE A 267 22.66 0.32 6.76
CA ILE A 267 23.09 -1.06 6.58
C ILE A 267 24.17 -1.05 5.51
N ALA A 268 25.26 -1.77 5.73
CA ALA A 268 26.32 -1.96 4.75
C ALA A 268 26.60 -3.44 4.52
N VAL A 269 26.79 -3.82 3.26
CA VAL A 269 27.29 -5.14 2.86
C VAL A 269 28.57 -4.93 2.06
N LYS A 270 29.69 -5.40 2.60
CA LYS A 270 31.02 -5.26 2.02
C LYS A 270 31.53 -6.61 1.54
N ASP A 271 32.10 -6.63 0.33
CA ASP A 271 32.76 -7.78 -0.26
C ASP A 271 34.23 -7.48 -0.59
N GLN A 272 35.00 -8.52 -0.86
CA GLN A 272 36.40 -8.45 -1.30
C GLN A 272 36.57 -8.90 -2.75
N GLY A 273 35.56 -8.67 -3.60
CA GLY A 273 35.62 -9.02 -5.03
C GLY A 273 36.49 -8.08 -5.88
N ASP A 274 36.42 -8.26 -7.19
CA ASP A 274 37.16 -7.45 -8.18
C ASP A 274 36.71 -5.97 -8.24
N GLY A 275 35.73 -5.58 -7.42
CA GLY A 275 35.11 -4.27 -7.44
C GLY A 275 34.29 -4.03 -8.71
N ILE A 276 33.73 -2.83 -8.83
CA ILE A 276 32.93 -2.41 -9.96
C ILE A 276 33.59 -1.17 -10.56
N ALA A 277 33.76 -1.15 -11.88
CA ALA A 277 34.25 0.04 -12.56
C ALA A 277 33.27 1.21 -12.35
N PRO A 278 33.73 2.45 -12.06
CA PRO A 278 32.84 3.59 -11.78
C PRO A 278 31.79 3.85 -12.88
N ALA A 279 32.13 3.58 -14.14
CA ALA A 279 31.23 3.73 -15.29
C ALA A 279 30.15 2.64 -15.39
N GLU A 280 30.35 1.49 -14.74
CA GLU A 280 29.41 0.36 -14.73
C GLU A 280 28.44 0.39 -13.56
N LEU A 281 28.84 1.02 -12.44
CA LEU A 281 28.03 1.06 -11.22
C LEU A 281 26.62 1.67 -11.44
N PRO A 282 26.44 2.82 -12.13
CA PRO A 282 25.11 3.36 -12.39
C PRO A 282 24.23 2.40 -13.22
N LYS A 283 24.84 1.67 -14.16
CA LYS A 283 24.13 0.71 -15.02
C LYS A 283 23.69 -0.52 -14.25
N LEU A 284 24.54 -1.04 -13.35
CA LEU A 284 24.22 -2.18 -12.49
C LEU A 284 23.11 -1.85 -11.49
N VAL A 285 23.17 -0.66 -10.87
CA VAL A 285 22.15 -0.17 -9.95
C VAL A 285 20.82 0.12 -10.67
N ALA A 286 20.86 0.56 -11.94
CA ALA A 286 19.68 0.68 -12.81
C ALA A 286 19.15 -0.67 -13.35
N GLY A 287 19.83 -1.80 -13.05
CA GLY A 287 19.43 -3.13 -13.47
C GLY A 287 19.74 -3.50 -14.93
N LEU A 288 20.68 -2.79 -15.56
CA LEU A 288 21.11 -2.99 -16.95
C LEU A 288 22.26 -4.02 -17.09
N GLY A 289 22.58 -4.81 -16.05
CA GLY A 289 23.62 -5.86 -16.08
C GLY A 289 23.22 -7.18 -15.40
N PRO A 290 24.12 -8.18 -15.34
CA PRO A 290 23.83 -9.52 -14.84
C PRO A 290 23.64 -9.57 -13.32
N GLY A 291 22.39 -9.44 -12.87
CA GLY A 291 22.00 -9.53 -11.47
C GLY A 291 20.92 -8.53 -11.13
N ARG A 292 19.67 -8.98 -11.09
CA ARG A 292 18.50 -8.11 -10.84
C ARG A 292 18.35 -7.73 -9.36
N GLY A 293 19.14 -8.34 -8.48
CA GLY A 293 19.08 -8.15 -7.04
C GLY A 293 19.35 -6.71 -6.59
N LEU A 294 20.29 -6.00 -7.23
CA LEU A 294 20.60 -4.61 -6.88
C LEU A 294 19.46 -3.64 -7.25
N ARG A 295 18.80 -3.83 -8.41
CA ARG A 295 17.62 -3.04 -8.79
C ARG A 295 16.46 -3.27 -7.83
N ILE A 296 16.22 -4.53 -7.45
CA ILE A 296 15.16 -4.89 -6.49
C ILE A 296 15.47 -4.27 -5.12
N ALA A 297 16.72 -4.36 -4.68
CA ALA A 297 17.16 -3.77 -3.41
C ALA A 297 16.92 -2.25 -3.40
N ARG A 298 17.30 -1.55 -4.48
CA ARG A 298 17.07 -0.12 -4.65
C ARG A 298 15.58 0.25 -4.65
N GLU A 299 14.76 -0.44 -5.44
CA GLU A 299 13.31 -0.18 -5.53
C GLU A 299 12.62 -0.37 -4.17
N ILE A 300 13.03 -1.38 -3.40
CA ILE A 300 12.51 -1.60 -2.05
C ILE A 300 12.99 -0.49 -1.09
N ALA A 301 14.26 -0.09 -1.15
CA ALA A 301 14.78 0.99 -0.31
C ALA A 301 14.06 2.32 -0.58
N GLU A 302 13.86 2.67 -1.85
CA GLU A 302 13.12 3.86 -2.29
C GLU A 302 11.65 3.80 -1.81
N ARG A 303 10.99 2.64 -1.87
CA ARG A 303 9.63 2.44 -1.33
C ARG A 303 9.55 2.69 0.17
N HIS A 304 10.60 2.39 0.93
CA HIS A 304 10.70 2.69 2.36
C HIS A 304 11.12 4.15 2.64
N GLY A 305 11.21 5.00 1.62
CA GLY A 305 11.65 6.39 1.74
C GLY A 305 13.14 6.54 2.07
N GLY A 306 13.92 5.51 1.77
CA GLY A 306 15.36 5.48 1.93
C GLY A 306 16.09 5.56 0.59
N GLU A 307 17.39 5.36 0.65
CA GLU A 307 18.28 5.40 -0.50
C GLU A 307 19.31 4.27 -0.47
N MET A 308 19.83 3.92 -1.64
CA MET A 308 20.86 2.89 -1.81
C MET A 308 21.97 3.42 -2.72
N TRP A 309 23.22 3.23 -2.30
CA TRP A 309 24.41 3.56 -3.08
C TRP A 309 25.50 2.51 -2.87
N ALA A 310 26.62 2.65 -3.57
CA ALA A 310 27.78 1.80 -3.36
C ALA A 310 29.08 2.60 -3.43
N GLU A 311 30.06 2.19 -2.63
CA GLU A 311 31.45 2.62 -2.70
C GLU A 311 32.27 1.44 -3.21
N THR A 312 33.00 1.63 -4.30
CA THR A 312 33.75 0.56 -4.94
C THR A 312 34.89 1.14 -5.76
N SER A 313 35.98 0.39 -5.82
CA SER A 313 37.15 0.68 -6.63
C SER A 313 37.63 -0.61 -7.25
N ALA A 314 37.97 -0.59 -8.54
CA ALA A 314 38.41 -1.77 -9.26
C ALA A 314 39.60 -2.44 -8.53
N GLY A 315 39.46 -3.73 -8.23
CA GLY A 315 40.44 -4.56 -7.53
C GLY A 315 40.38 -4.51 -6.00
N ASN A 316 39.49 -3.72 -5.39
CA ASN A 316 39.47 -3.50 -3.93
C ASN A 316 38.10 -3.80 -3.28
N GLY A 317 37.27 -4.62 -3.92
CA GLY A 317 35.94 -4.97 -3.45
C GLY A 317 34.87 -3.90 -3.68
N SER A 318 33.68 -4.18 -3.16
CA SER A 318 32.55 -3.25 -3.16
C SER A 318 31.92 -3.18 -1.77
N ARG A 319 31.40 -2.01 -1.42
CA ARG A 319 30.57 -1.79 -0.23
C ARG A 319 29.26 -1.17 -0.64
N PHE A 320 28.18 -1.93 -0.54
CA PHE A 320 26.83 -1.45 -0.78
C PHE A 320 26.26 -0.89 0.50
N PHE A 321 25.64 0.27 0.41
CA PHE A 321 24.98 0.93 1.53
C PHE A 321 23.50 1.10 1.25
N ILE A 322 22.71 0.94 2.30
CA ILE A 322 21.30 1.31 2.33
C ILE A 322 21.10 2.18 3.55
N GLU A 323 20.45 3.32 3.36
CA GLU A 323 19.98 4.16 4.44
C GLU A 323 18.46 4.20 4.44
N LEU A 324 17.86 3.81 5.56
CA LEU A 324 16.42 3.79 5.74
C LEU A 324 16.03 4.71 6.89
N PRO A 325 14.93 5.47 6.78
CA PRO A 325 14.35 6.12 7.93
C PRO A 325 13.81 5.07 8.91
N LEU A 326 13.99 5.29 10.22
CA LEU A 326 13.47 4.41 11.28
C LEU A 326 11.93 4.31 11.25
N HIS A 327 11.30 5.33 10.68
CA HIS A 327 9.90 5.37 10.37
C HIS A 327 9.80 5.81 8.91
N PRO A 328 9.42 4.94 7.95
CA PRO A 328 9.19 5.33 6.58
C PRO A 328 8.24 6.52 6.57
N PRO A 329 8.41 7.48 5.64
CA PRO A 329 7.45 8.54 5.48
C PRO A 329 6.07 7.89 5.37
N SER A 330 5.19 8.17 6.33
CA SER A 330 3.85 7.59 6.30
C SER A 330 3.21 8.04 4.99
N THR A 331 2.99 7.12 4.06
CA THR A 331 2.04 7.37 2.96
C THR A 331 0.62 7.47 3.53
N ARG A 332 0.43 6.94 4.75
CA ARG A 332 -0.79 7.10 5.52
C ARG A 332 -0.96 8.55 5.99
N PRO A 333 -2.12 9.16 5.74
CA PRO A 333 -2.42 10.51 6.21
C PRO A 333 -2.34 10.57 7.74
N SER A 334 -1.86 11.68 8.29
CA SER A 334 -1.81 11.94 9.72
C SER A 334 -2.96 12.83 10.15
N VAL A 335 -3.77 12.34 11.09
CA VAL A 335 -4.99 12.98 11.55
C VAL A 335 -4.86 13.39 13.01
N LEU A 336 -5.12 14.66 13.31
CA LEU A 336 -5.19 15.19 14.68
C LEU A 336 -6.65 15.29 15.13
N LEU A 337 -7.05 14.50 16.12
CA LEU A 337 -8.33 14.60 16.81
C LEU A 337 -8.25 15.58 17.98
N VAL A 338 -9.19 16.51 18.06
CA VAL A 338 -9.28 17.47 19.16
C VAL A 338 -10.66 17.38 19.82
N SER A 339 -10.68 16.99 21.08
CA SER A 339 -11.89 17.00 21.93
C SER A 339 -11.53 16.89 23.40
N ASP A 340 -12.33 17.49 24.27
CA ASP A 340 -12.28 17.27 25.71
C ASP A 340 -13.04 16.00 26.14
N ASP A 341 -13.85 15.41 25.24
CA ASP A 341 -14.51 14.11 25.45
C ASP A 341 -13.56 12.94 25.17
N THR A 342 -13.03 12.35 26.24
CA THR A 342 -12.13 11.18 26.18
C THR A 342 -12.78 9.90 25.65
N ARG A 343 -14.12 9.78 25.68
CA ARG A 343 -14.85 8.67 25.10
C ARG A 343 -14.88 8.81 23.58
N TRP A 344 -15.25 9.99 23.09
CA TRP A 344 -15.23 10.32 21.67
C TRP A 344 -13.84 10.11 21.06
N LEU A 345 -12.78 10.62 21.71
CA LEU A 345 -11.39 10.45 21.25
C LEU A 345 -11.00 8.97 21.11
N ARG A 346 -11.31 8.14 22.11
CA ARG A 346 -10.98 6.70 22.07
C ARG A 346 -11.70 5.98 20.94
N GLU A 347 -12.96 6.31 20.75
CA GLU A 347 -13.83 5.62 19.81
C GLU A 347 -13.50 6.00 18.36
N VAL A 348 -13.36 7.28 18.07
CA VAL A 348 -12.97 7.78 16.74
C VAL A 348 -11.53 7.36 16.40
N ALA A 349 -10.60 7.44 17.36
CA ALA A 349 -9.23 6.98 17.12
C ALA A 349 -9.16 5.48 16.82
N ARG A 350 -9.94 4.64 17.51
CA ARG A 350 -9.99 3.19 17.22
C ARG A 350 -10.42 2.92 15.79
N THR A 351 -11.43 3.64 15.31
CA THR A 351 -11.96 3.51 13.95
C THR A 351 -10.96 3.99 12.89
N LEU A 352 -10.26 5.10 13.15
CA LEU A 352 -9.35 5.71 12.17
C LEU A 352 -7.96 5.08 12.13
N LYS A 353 -7.49 4.48 13.22
CA LYS A 353 -6.18 3.81 13.31
C LYS A 353 -5.98 2.69 12.29
N THR A 354 -7.05 2.13 11.74
CA THR A 354 -6.98 1.11 10.69
C THR A 354 -6.52 1.68 9.34
N ALA A 355 -6.68 2.98 9.12
CA ALA A 355 -6.46 3.64 7.83
C ALA A 355 -5.44 4.79 7.87
N CYS A 356 -5.16 5.38 9.04
CA CYS A 356 -4.36 6.60 9.16
C CYS A 356 -3.64 6.71 10.51
N ASP A 357 -2.64 7.58 10.60
CA ASP A 357 -1.93 7.86 11.84
C ASP A 357 -2.72 8.85 12.68
N VAL A 358 -3.22 8.39 13.83
CA VAL A 358 -4.10 9.20 14.69
C VAL A 358 -3.35 9.76 15.90
N ARG A 359 -3.41 11.08 16.06
CA ARG A 359 -3.02 11.80 17.27
C ARG A 359 -4.26 12.36 17.96
N THR A 360 -4.26 12.39 19.29
CA THR A 360 -5.36 12.96 20.08
C THR A 360 -4.86 14.08 20.99
N THR A 361 -5.67 15.10 21.21
CA THR A 361 -5.38 16.19 22.15
C THR A 361 -6.67 16.81 22.68
N SER A 362 -6.60 17.45 23.85
CA SER A 362 -7.71 18.24 24.40
C SER A 362 -7.77 19.62 23.75
N ALA A 363 -8.90 20.31 23.84
CA ALA A 363 -9.04 21.65 23.27
C ALA A 363 -8.09 22.65 23.93
N ALA A 364 -7.81 22.49 25.23
CA ALA A 364 -6.87 23.35 25.96
C ALA A 364 -5.41 23.17 25.53
N ALA A 365 -5.04 21.97 25.07
CA ALA A 365 -3.68 21.64 24.65
C ALA A 365 -3.49 21.67 23.12
N ALA A 366 -4.55 21.97 22.36
CA ALA A 366 -4.57 21.87 20.92
C ALA A 366 -3.50 22.75 20.25
N ARG A 367 -2.68 22.10 19.41
CA ARG A 367 -1.64 22.70 18.55
C ARG A 367 -1.23 21.68 17.49
N LEU A 368 -0.84 22.11 16.29
CA LEU A 368 -0.28 21.18 15.29
C LEU A 368 1.08 20.65 15.77
N GLY A 369 1.92 21.58 16.26
CA GLY A 369 3.28 21.28 16.72
C GLY A 369 4.22 20.88 15.58
N GLY A 370 5.44 20.43 15.90
CA GLY A 370 6.47 20.08 14.91
C GLY A 370 6.30 18.71 14.24
N LYS A 371 5.10 18.10 14.32
CA LYS A 371 4.80 16.78 13.75
C LYS A 371 3.83 16.96 12.58
N ARG A 372 4.08 16.26 11.47
CA ARG A 372 3.23 16.26 10.27
C ARG A 372 1.76 16.00 10.65
N THR A 373 0.84 16.79 10.08
CA THR A 373 -0.61 16.67 10.26
C THR A 373 -1.25 17.04 8.93
N ASP A 374 -1.96 16.10 8.32
CA ASP A 374 -2.60 16.28 7.01
C ASP A 374 -4.09 16.64 7.16
N LEU A 375 -4.71 16.35 8.31
CA LEU A 375 -6.11 16.67 8.61
C LEU A 375 -6.32 16.89 10.11
N VAL A 376 -7.11 17.90 10.48
CA VAL A 376 -7.58 18.11 11.87
C VAL A 376 -9.07 17.80 11.95
N LEU A 377 -9.47 16.99 12.92
CA LEU A 377 -10.87 16.65 13.19
C LEU A 377 -11.27 17.15 14.57
N LEU A 378 -12.32 17.96 14.59
CA LEU A 378 -12.91 18.54 15.79
C LEU A 378 -14.17 17.78 16.17
N ASP A 379 -14.35 17.56 17.46
CA ASP A 379 -15.64 17.14 18.00
C ASP A 379 -16.67 18.28 17.88
N PRO A 380 -17.84 18.08 17.27
CA PRO A 380 -18.90 19.08 17.16
C PRO A 380 -19.45 19.56 18.51
N GLY A 381 -19.29 18.77 19.59
CA GLY A 381 -19.64 19.19 20.95
C GLY A 381 -18.62 20.15 21.58
N GLN A 382 -17.47 20.38 20.93
CA GLN A 382 -16.39 21.17 21.49
C GLN A 382 -16.70 22.67 21.47
N LYS A 383 -16.67 23.32 22.63
CA LYS A 383 -16.84 24.77 22.72
C LYS A 383 -15.62 25.50 22.16
N SER A 384 -15.87 26.55 21.38
CA SER A 384 -14.82 27.46 20.90
C SER A 384 -14.08 28.10 22.06
N GLY A 385 -12.75 28.22 21.93
CA GLY A 385 -11.88 28.85 22.92
C GLY A 385 -10.60 29.37 22.27
N LYS A 386 -9.85 30.24 22.97
CA LYS A 386 -8.66 30.91 22.44
C LYS A 386 -7.64 29.95 21.80
N ARG A 387 -7.48 28.75 22.37
CA ARG A 387 -6.59 27.70 21.85
C ARG A 387 -7.09 27.04 20.57
N LEU A 388 -8.39 26.80 20.46
CA LEU A 388 -8.99 26.21 19.27
C LEU A 388 -8.92 27.17 18.08
N GLU A 389 -9.13 28.47 18.33
CA GLU A 389 -8.98 29.53 17.31
C GLU A 389 -7.52 29.71 16.89
N ALA A 390 -6.58 29.63 17.84
CA ALA A 390 -5.16 29.62 17.52
C ALA A 390 -4.80 28.41 16.65
N LEU A 391 -5.32 27.21 16.94
CA LEU A 391 -5.13 26.03 16.10
C LEU A 391 -5.73 26.21 14.70
N ARG A 392 -6.94 26.77 14.58
CA ARG A 392 -7.56 27.06 13.26
C ARG A 392 -6.69 28.02 12.45
N THR A 393 -6.07 29.00 13.10
CA THR A 393 -5.15 29.95 12.47
C THR A 393 -3.84 29.27 12.04
N GLU A 394 -3.27 28.44 12.91
CA GLU A 394 -2.08 27.62 12.63
C GLU A 394 -2.31 26.68 11.43
N ALA A 395 -3.45 25.98 11.42
CA ALA A 395 -3.88 25.09 10.35
C ALA A 395 -4.09 25.82 9.03
N LYS A 396 -4.69 27.01 9.05
CA LYS A 396 -4.84 27.84 7.86
C LYS A 396 -3.49 28.26 7.27
N GLY A 397 -2.53 28.64 8.11
CA GLY A 397 -1.16 28.98 7.68
C GLY A 397 -0.41 27.79 7.10
N ALA A 398 -0.64 26.59 7.64
CA ALA A 398 -0.05 25.34 7.19
C ALA A 398 -0.82 24.63 6.06
N GLN A 399 -1.91 25.23 5.55
CA GLN A 399 -2.84 24.63 4.57
C GLN A 399 -3.44 23.27 5.00
N VAL A 400 -3.59 23.06 6.31
CA VAL A 400 -4.17 21.83 6.86
C VAL A 400 -5.69 22.01 6.99
N PRO A 401 -6.52 21.16 6.36
CA PRO A 401 -7.97 21.22 6.52
C PRO A 401 -8.40 20.90 7.95
N VAL A 402 -9.38 21.64 8.45
CA VAL A 402 -10.01 21.43 9.76
C VAL A 402 -11.48 21.12 9.53
N LEU A 403 -11.93 19.94 9.97
CA LEU A 403 -13.31 19.47 9.80
C LEU A 403 -13.93 19.13 11.15
N GLU A 404 -15.22 19.41 11.30
CA GLU A 404 -16.01 18.90 12.42
C GLU A 404 -16.58 17.53 12.05
N LEU A 405 -16.50 16.56 12.96
CA LEU A 405 -16.95 15.19 12.75
C LEU A 405 -18.33 14.98 13.41
N PRO A 406 -19.44 15.14 12.67
CA PRO A 406 -20.78 15.26 13.24
C PRO A 406 -21.28 13.98 13.93
N SER A 407 -20.73 12.82 13.58
CA SER A 407 -21.16 11.54 14.15
C SER A 407 -20.09 10.46 14.05
N GLN A 408 -20.28 9.40 14.84
CA GLN A 408 -19.43 8.22 14.82
C GLN A 408 -19.44 7.49 13.46
N MET A 409 -20.57 7.50 12.74
CA MET A 409 -20.66 6.93 11.39
C MET A 409 -19.82 7.71 10.36
N ALA A 410 -19.66 9.02 10.56
CA ALA A 410 -18.79 9.83 9.72
C ALA A 410 -17.31 9.44 9.89
N ALA A 411 -16.89 8.99 11.07
CA ALA A 411 -15.53 8.46 11.30
C ALA A 411 -15.27 7.16 10.53
N SER A 412 -16.24 6.23 10.48
CA SER A 412 -16.10 4.97 9.71
C SER A 412 -16.10 5.18 8.19
N ARG A 413 -16.72 6.26 7.70
CA ARG A 413 -16.65 6.66 6.30
C ARG A 413 -15.34 7.34 5.97
N LEU A 414 -14.91 8.26 6.83
CA LEU A 414 -13.62 8.91 6.71
C LEU A 414 -12.49 7.89 6.73
N ALA A 415 -12.53 6.87 7.59
CA ALA A 415 -11.58 5.77 7.60
C ALA A 415 -11.50 5.05 6.24
N ARG A 416 -12.65 4.72 5.63
CA ARG A 416 -12.69 4.11 4.29
C ARG A 416 -12.14 5.05 3.22
N THR A 417 -12.51 6.32 3.24
CA THR A 417 -12.01 7.30 2.26
C THR A 417 -10.51 7.52 2.40
N LEU A 418 -9.98 7.63 3.63
CA LEU A 418 -8.54 7.78 3.88
C LEU A 418 -7.77 6.51 3.50
N ALA A 419 -8.35 5.32 3.72
CA ALA A 419 -7.76 4.06 3.26
C ALA A 419 -7.62 4.00 1.73
N HIS A 420 -8.59 4.56 0.99
CA HIS A 420 -8.54 4.64 -0.48
C HIS A 420 -7.65 5.78 -1.01
N LEU A 421 -7.33 6.79 -0.21
CA LEU A 421 -6.41 7.89 -0.57
C LEU A 421 -4.95 7.56 -0.26
N ALA A 422 -4.71 6.53 0.54
CA ALA A 422 -3.38 5.99 0.84
C ALA A 422 -2.95 4.88 -0.15
N VAL A 423 -3.81 4.55 -1.12
CA VAL A 423 -3.56 3.77 -2.34
C VAL A 423 -3.39 4.78 -3.47
#